data_AF-A0A2A6LE41-F1
#
_entry.id   AF-A0A2A6LE41-F1
#
_cell.length_a   1.000
_cell.length_b   1.000
_cell.length_c   1.000
_cell.angle_alpha   90.00
_cell.angle_beta   90.00
_cell.angle_gamma   90.00
#
_symmetry.space_group_name_H-M   'P 1'
#
loop_
_entity.id
_entity.type
_entity.pdbx_description
1 polymer ?
#
loop_
_entity_poly.entity_id
_entity_poly.type
_entity_poly.pdbx_seq_one_letter_code
_entity_poly.pdbx_strand_id
1 'polypeptide(L)'
;MPYKVDVYISKAYASLTVKDWLSDSPCVDTKTGTKLEKVAVNHPTTFYVLIGHSNGVGGVTVYETVPNVDPVPSDYEIPLELDETGTITFPKPKRVLQSDLDALDAKVNALQPIAGNKRGK
;
A
#
# COMPACT_ATOMS: atom_id res chain seq x y z
N MET A 1 0.47 -18.62 -13.49
CA MET A 1 1.03 -17.40 -14.12
C MET A 1 1.20 -16.36 -13.04
N PRO A 2 2.36 -15.69 -12.90
CA PRO A 2 2.58 -14.70 -11.85
C PRO A 2 1.60 -13.53 -11.95
N TYR A 3 1.29 -12.90 -10.82
CA TYR A 3 0.52 -11.66 -10.80
C TYR A 3 1.37 -10.51 -11.33
N LYS A 4 0.76 -9.64 -12.14
CA LYS A 4 1.33 -8.34 -12.49
C LYS A 4 0.87 -7.35 -11.44
N VAL A 5 1.82 -6.75 -10.73
CA VAL A 5 1.52 -5.87 -9.60
C VAL A 5 2.22 -4.54 -9.79
N ASP A 6 1.45 -3.47 -9.64
CA ASP A 6 1.96 -2.11 -9.64
C ASP A 6 2.16 -1.68 -8.17
N VAL A 7 3.40 -1.47 -7.77
CA VAL A 7 3.79 -1.05 -6.41
C VAL A 7 4.09 0.45 -6.45
N TYR A 8 3.12 1.26 -6.01
CA TYR A 8 3.29 2.71 -5.96
C TYR A 8 3.86 3.16 -4.62
N ILE A 9 5.04 3.77 -4.66
CA ILE A 9 5.72 4.38 -3.51
C ILE A 9 5.50 5.88 -3.55
N SER A 10 4.67 6.40 -2.65
CA SER A 10 4.27 7.82 -2.65
C SER A 10 5.23 8.75 -1.90
N LYS A 11 6.18 8.21 -1.14
CA LYS A 11 7.15 8.97 -0.33
C LYS A 11 8.57 8.71 -0.78
N ALA A 12 9.47 9.63 -0.46
CA ALA A 12 10.89 9.41 -0.65
C ALA A 12 11.43 8.47 0.44
N TYR A 13 12.27 7.52 0.04
CA TYR A 13 12.95 6.56 0.89
C TYR A 13 14.43 6.51 0.53
N ALA A 14 15.29 6.60 1.54
CA ALA A 14 16.74 6.49 1.34
C ALA A 14 17.13 5.14 0.74
N SER A 15 16.45 4.07 1.14
CA SER A 15 16.60 2.74 0.57
C SER A 15 15.37 1.87 0.83
N LEU A 16 14.98 1.10 -0.19
CA LEU A 16 13.79 0.27 -0.27
C LEU A 16 14.18 -1.10 -0.83
N THR A 17 13.66 -2.18 -0.26
CA THR A 17 13.69 -3.51 -0.89
C THR A 17 12.27 -4.03 -1.05
N VAL A 18 11.92 -4.44 -2.27
CA VAL A 18 10.63 -5.06 -2.58
C VAL A 18 10.89 -6.53 -2.88
N LYS A 19 10.24 -7.42 -2.14
CA LYS A 19 10.36 -8.86 -2.31
C LYS A 19 9.05 -9.52 -2.70
N ASP A 20 9.17 -10.59 -3.48
CA ASP A 20 8.10 -11.55 -3.68
C ASP A 20 7.96 -12.40 -2.42
N TRP A 21 6.79 -12.36 -1.79
CA TRP A 21 6.52 -13.07 -0.55
C TRP A 21 6.73 -14.58 -0.69
N LEU A 22 6.43 -15.16 -1.87
CA LEU A 22 6.52 -16.61 -2.08
C LEU A 22 7.97 -17.09 -2.14
N SER A 23 8.85 -16.35 -2.79
CA SER A 23 10.25 -16.73 -3.02
C SER A 23 11.24 -16.04 -2.08
N ASP A 24 10.79 -15.10 -1.25
CA ASP A 24 11.58 -14.18 -0.44
C ASP A 24 12.75 -13.51 -1.21
N SER A 25 12.58 -13.39 -2.52
CA SER A 25 13.60 -12.86 -3.43
C SER A 25 13.25 -11.43 -3.83
N PRO A 26 14.24 -10.52 -3.96
CA PRO A 26 13.96 -9.18 -4.45
C PRO A 26 13.34 -9.22 -5.84
N CYS A 27 12.25 -8.46 -6.01
CA CYS A 27 11.56 -8.35 -7.29
C CYS A 27 12.43 -7.63 -8.32
N VAL A 28 12.10 -7.83 -9.59
CA VAL A 28 12.66 -7.08 -10.71
C VAL A 28 11.56 -6.22 -11.31
N ASP A 29 11.83 -4.94 -11.51
CA ASP A 29 10.96 -4.05 -12.26
C ASP A 29 10.96 -4.47 -13.73
N THR A 30 9.81 -4.93 -14.20
CA THR A 30 9.59 -5.42 -15.57
C THR A 30 9.75 -4.34 -16.64
N LYS A 31 9.64 -3.06 -16.30
CA LYS A 31 9.85 -1.97 -17.27
C LYS A 31 11.32 -1.59 -17.41
N THR A 32 12.06 -1.57 -16.31
CA THR A 32 13.45 -1.07 -16.29
C THR A 32 14.50 -2.18 -16.21
N GLY A 33 14.11 -3.40 -15.84
CA GLY A 33 15.01 -4.50 -15.53
C GLY A 33 15.74 -4.33 -14.20
N THR A 34 15.40 -3.32 -13.40
CA THR A 34 16.10 -3.01 -12.16
C THR A 34 15.71 -3.98 -11.07
N LYS A 35 16.70 -4.59 -10.40
CA LYS A 35 16.48 -5.38 -9.19
C LYS A 35 16.14 -4.45 -8.03
N LEU A 36 15.00 -4.69 -7.39
CA LEU A 36 14.46 -3.86 -6.30
C LEU A 36 15.06 -4.26 -4.94
N GLU A 37 16.39 -4.21 -4.85
CA GLU A 37 17.16 -4.47 -3.65
C GLU A 37 17.93 -3.22 -3.24
N LYS A 38 17.60 -2.67 -2.07
CA LYS A 38 18.19 -1.44 -1.52
C LYS A 38 18.14 -0.22 -2.47
N VAL A 39 17.07 -0.09 -3.23
CA VAL A 39 16.88 1.00 -4.20
C VAL A 39 16.47 2.30 -3.50
N ALA A 40 17.11 3.42 -3.83
CA ALA A 40 16.70 4.74 -3.34
C ALA A 40 15.50 5.26 -4.15
N VAL A 41 14.53 5.85 -3.47
CA VAL A 41 13.34 6.48 -4.07
C VAL A 41 13.32 7.94 -3.67
N ASN A 42 13.58 8.85 -4.61
CA ASN A 42 13.70 10.29 -4.30
C ASN A 42 12.43 11.09 -4.60
N HIS A 43 11.52 10.52 -5.37
CA HIS A 43 10.22 11.09 -5.75
C HIS A 43 9.19 9.96 -5.82
N PRO A 44 7.87 10.27 -5.83
CA PRO A 44 6.85 9.25 -5.98
C PRO A 44 7.06 8.41 -7.24
N THR A 45 7.11 7.09 -7.09
CA THR A 45 7.50 6.16 -8.17
C THR A 45 6.66 4.90 -8.11
N THR A 46 6.31 4.35 -9.28
CA THR A 46 5.66 3.04 -9.40
C THR A 46 6.63 2.02 -9.94
N PHE A 47 6.76 0.89 -9.26
CA PHE A 47 7.49 -0.29 -9.74
C PHE A 47 6.52 -1.34 -10.28
N TYR A 48 6.89 -1.98 -11.39
CA TYR A 48 6.06 -2.95 -12.07
C TYR A 48 6.65 -4.35 -11.88
N VAL A 49 6.10 -5.14 -10.98
CA VAL A 49 6.72 -6.41 -10.55
C VAL A 49 5.84 -7.61 -10.91
N LEU A 50 6.51 -8.76 -11.10
CA LEU A 50 5.84 -10.06 -11.20
C LEU A 50 5.93 -10.77 -9.86
N ILE A 51 4.79 -11.15 -9.31
CA ILE A 51 4.70 -11.79 -8.00
C ILE A 51 4.25 -13.24 -8.18
N GLY A 52 5.00 -14.15 -7.57
CA GLY A 52 4.63 -15.56 -7.52
C GLY A 52 3.33 -15.73 -6.71
N HIS A 53 2.56 -16.75 -7.05
CA HIS A 53 1.44 -17.15 -6.22
C HIS A 53 1.40 -18.65 -6.04
N SER A 54 0.87 -19.05 -4.89
CA SER A 54 0.60 -20.44 -4.55
C SER A 54 -0.82 -20.52 -4.03
N ASN A 55 -1.63 -21.41 -4.60
CA ASN A 55 -3.05 -21.56 -4.25
C ASN A 55 -3.86 -20.25 -4.34
N GLY A 56 -3.52 -19.36 -5.27
CA GLY A 56 -4.18 -18.05 -5.42
C GLY A 56 -3.76 -16.99 -4.40
N VAL A 57 -2.83 -17.32 -3.50
CA VAL A 57 -2.26 -16.37 -2.55
C VAL A 57 -0.92 -15.88 -3.08
N GLY A 58 -0.81 -14.58 -3.33
CA GLY A 58 0.43 -13.88 -3.63
C GLY A 58 0.65 -12.75 -2.62
N GLY A 59 1.88 -12.25 -2.53
CA GLY A 59 2.16 -11.14 -1.63
C GLY A 59 3.42 -10.37 -1.98
N VAL A 60 3.46 -9.12 -1.53
CA VAL A 60 4.63 -8.25 -1.66
C VAL A 60 5.10 -7.88 -0.27
N THR A 61 6.38 -8.09 0.01
CA THR A 61 7.00 -7.59 1.25
C THR A 61 7.88 -6.39 0.92
N VAL A 62 7.60 -5.27 1.57
CA VAL A 62 8.36 -4.02 1.41
C VAL A 62 9.17 -3.76 2.66
N TYR A 63 10.49 -3.68 2.52
CA TYR A 63 11.40 -3.27 3.59
C TYR A 63 11.81 -1.81 3.38
N GLU A 64 11.36 -0.94 4.27
CA GLU A 64 11.91 0.41 4.39
C GLU A 64 13.22 0.31 5.18
N THR A 65 14.33 0.78 4.61
CA THR A 65 15.61 0.82 5.32
C THR A 65 15.92 2.26 5.68
N VAL A 66 15.87 2.57 6.97
CA VAL A 66 16.32 3.83 7.54
C VAL A 66 17.74 3.62 8.10
N PRO A 67 18.69 4.55 7.91
CA PRO A 67 20.03 4.40 8.47
C PRO A 67 19.99 4.16 9.98
N ASN A 68 20.72 3.15 10.46
CA ASN A 68 20.83 2.75 11.87
C ASN A 68 19.53 2.22 12.51
N VAL A 69 18.56 1.76 11.71
CA VAL A 69 17.35 1.10 12.18
C VAL A 69 17.20 -0.23 11.46
N ASP A 70 16.84 -1.29 12.19
CA ASP A 70 16.54 -2.58 11.58
C ASP A 70 15.34 -2.44 10.62
N PRO A 71 15.43 -2.94 9.37
CA PRO A 71 14.35 -2.82 8.40
C PRO A 71 13.07 -3.48 8.91
N VAL A 72 11.98 -2.73 8.97
CA VAL A 72 10.66 -3.26 9.36
C VAL A 72 9.92 -3.71 8.10
N PRO A 73 9.55 -4.99 7.96
CA PRO A 73 8.76 -5.46 6.83
C PRO A 73 7.34 -4.92 6.89
N SER A 74 6.83 -4.49 5.74
CA SER A 74 5.41 -4.26 5.50
C SER A 74 4.92 -5.29 4.48
N ASP A 75 4.14 -6.25 4.96
CA ASP A 75 3.58 -7.33 4.14
C ASP A 75 2.24 -6.93 3.52
N TYR A 76 2.09 -7.24 2.23
CA TYR A 76 0.89 -6.96 1.44
C TYR A 76 0.42 -8.22 0.76
N GLU A 77 -0.65 -8.81 1.28
CA GLU A 77 -1.35 -9.90 0.60
C GLU A 77 -2.10 -9.35 -0.62
N ILE A 78 -2.01 -10.07 -1.74
CA ILE A 78 -2.76 -9.81 -2.97
C ILE A 78 -4.10 -10.53 -2.83
N PRO A 79 -5.24 -9.82 -2.69
CA PRO A 79 -6.55 -10.46 -2.58
C PRO A 79 -6.85 -11.36 -3.78
N LEU A 80 -7.49 -12.51 -3.51
CA LEU A 80 -7.89 -13.51 -4.50
C LEU A 80 -8.81 -12.92 -5.60
N GLU A 81 -9.57 -11.87 -5.24
CA GLU A 81 -10.60 -11.21 -6.06
C GLU A 81 -10.08 -9.99 -6.84
N LEU A 82 -8.77 -9.84 -7.06
CA LEU A 82 -8.26 -8.69 -7.83
C LEU A 82 -8.62 -8.79 -9.32
N ASP A 83 -9.83 -8.30 -9.60
CA ASP A 83 -10.35 -7.92 -10.91
C ASP A 83 -9.45 -6.84 -11.53
N GLU A 84 -8.82 -7.20 -12.66
CA GLU A 84 -8.29 -6.40 -13.78
C GLU A 84 -7.42 -5.13 -13.53
N THR A 85 -7.27 -4.61 -12.31
CA THR A 85 -6.59 -3.33 -12.02
C THR A 85 -5.39 -3.42 -11.07
N GLY A 86 -5.22 -4.51 -10.30
CA GLY A 86 -3.94 -4.99 -9.73
C GLY A 86 -3.01 -4.00 -9.00
N THR A 87 -3.51 -2.91 -8.41
CA THR A 87 -2.66 -1.83 -7.87
C THR A 87 -2.51 -1.88 -6.34
N ILE A 88 -1.28 -1.95 -5.83
CA ILE A 88 -0.95 -1.84 -4.39
C ILE A 88 -0.31 -0.47 -4.13
N THR A 89 -0.87 0.30 -3.18
CA THR A 89 -0.42 1.68 -2.85
C THR A 89 0.31 1.76 -1.51
N PHE A 90 1.43 2.49 -1.47
CA PHE A 90 2.31 2.64 -0.31
C PHE A 90 2.71 4.10 0.02
N PRO A 91 2.77 4.52 1.32
CA PRO A 91 2.36 3.74 2.48
C PRO A 91 0.85 3.51 2.47
N LYS A 92 0.41 2.44 3.13
CA LYS A 92 -1.02 2.08 3.17
C LYS A 92 -1.80 3.26 3.77
N PRO A 93 -2.89 3.73 3.13
CA PRO A 93 -3.79 4.65 3.80
C PRO A 93 -4.27 3.98 5.09
N LYS A 94 -4.32 4.72 6.20
CA LYS A 94 -4.83 4.20 7.48
C LYS A 94 -6.17 3.52 7.21
N ARG A 95 -6.28 2.25 7.60
CA ARG A 95 -7.54 1.51 7.50
C ARG A 95 -8.57 2.27 8.31
N VAL A 96 -9.64 2.73 7.66
CA VAL A 96 -10.80 3.32 8.34
C VAL A 96 -11.38 2.21 9.22
N LEU A 97 -11.33 2.40 10.53
CA LEU A 97 -11.92 1.48 11.49
C LEU A 97 -13.42 1.77 11.60
N GLN A 98 -14.22 0.79 12.03
CA GLN A 98 -15.64 1.03 12.32
C GLN A 98 -15.81 2.18 13.31
N SER A 99 -14.90 2.31 14.28
CA SER A 99 -14.86 3.44 15.21
C SER A 99 -14.68 4.80 14.53
N ASP A 100 -13.97 4.86 13.39
CA ASP A 100 -13.81 6.09 12.62
C ASP A 100 -15.11 6.45 11.88
N LEU A 101 -15.87 5.45 11.42
CA LEU A 101 -17.20 5.62 10.84
C LEU A 101 -18.22 6.04 11.92
N ASP A 102 -18.17 5.42 13.09
CA ASP A 102 -19.04 5.76 14.22
C ASP A 102 -18.74 7.18 14.74
N ALA A 103 -17.46 7.58 14.78
CA ALA A 103 -17.06 8.93 15.12
C ALA A 103 -17.49 9.96 14.07
N LEU A 104 -17.50 9.58 12.79
CA LEU A 104 -18.01 10.43 11.71
C LEU A 104 -19.53 10.57 11.81
N ASP A 105 -20.26 9.49 12.04
CA ASP A 105 -21.71 9.50 12.23
C ASP A 105 -22.11 10.36 13.45
N ALA A 106 -21.41 10.19 14.57
CA ALA A 106 -21.59 11.02 15.76
C ALA A 106 -21.35 12.51 15.48
N LYS A 107 -20.31 12.85 14.68
CA LYS A 107 -20.05 14.24 14.26
C LYS A 107 -21.14 14.78 13.34
N VAL A 108 -21.63 13.99 12.38
CA VAL A 108 -22.71 14.40 11.47
C VAL A 108 -24.00 14.62 12.24
N ASN A 109 -24.35 13.73 13.16
CA ASN A 109 -25.53 13.86 14.02
C ASN A 109 -25.41 15.04 14.99
N ALA A 110 -24.21 15.36 15.48
CA ALA A 110 -23.97 16.56 16.29
C ALA A 110 -24.09 17.88 15.47
N LEU A 111 -23.86 17.84 14.16
CA LEU A 111 -24.00 18.99 13.25
C LEU A 111 -25.43 19.20 12.73
N GLN A 112 -26.28 18.16 12.71
CA GLN A 112 -27.69 18.26 12.35
C GLN A 112 -28.47 19.36 13.11
N PRO A 113 -28.38 19.50 14.45
CA PRO A 113 -29.11 20.56 15.16
C PRO A 113 -28.57 21.96 14.86
N ILE A 114 -27.30 22.10 14.45
CA ILE A 114 -26.68 23.38 14.09
C ILE A 114 -27.13 23.84 12.69
N ALA A 115 -27.34 22.90 11.76
CA ALA A 115 -27.91 23.17 10.45
C ALA A 115 -29.43 23.44 10.49
N GLY A 116 -30.15 22.83 11.45
CA GLY A 116 -31.56 23.10 11.71
C GLY A 116 -31.81 24.52 12.24
N ASN A 117 -30.94 25.03 13.10
CA ASN A 117 -31.10 26.36 13.73
C ASN A 117 -30.70 27.56 12.84
N LYS A 118 -30.19 27.34 11.62
CA LYS A 118 -30.00 28.43 10.63
C LYS A 118 -31.17 28.55 9.65
N ARG A 119 -32.19 27.70 9.76
CA ARG A 119 -33.38 27.69 8.90
C ARG A 119 -34.61 28.21 9.65
N GLY A 120 -34.52 29.41 10.21
CA GLY A 120 -35.65 30.03 10.90
C GLY A 120 -35.27 31.38 11.46
N LYS A 121 -35.74 32.42 10.77
CA LYS A 121 -35.78 33.81 11.24
C LYS A 121 -36.94 33.98 12.21
#